data_AF-A0A1F3NE01-F1
#
_entry.id   AF-A0A1F3NE01-F1
#
_cell.length_a   1.000
_cell.length_b   1.000
_cell.length_c   1.000
_cell.angle_alpha   90.00
_cell.angle_beta   90.00
_cell.angle_gamma   90.00
#
_symmetry.space_group_name_H-M   'P 1'
#
loop_
_entity.id
_entity.type
_entity.pdbx_description
1 polymer ?
#
loop_
_entity_poly.entity_id
_entity_poly.type
_entity_poly.pdbx_seq_one_letter_code
_entity_poly.pdbx_strand_id
1 'polypeptide(L)'
;MGQIRNVTLRNINCKSENGILIYGTDENIIENVRLENIDLVLTNSDLNEVAGGNIDLRGCLDFNKSLISHDIPGLYSQFVKGLTIIDFSLEWKEISDPFFTNGIEVTNYSDLEINDFKVTGAPGNKEASPVLLMNGCGFKTNLDEKAVRIK
;
A
#
# COMPACT_ATOMS: atom_id res chain seq x y z
N MET A 1 5.06 -18.01 -16.74
CA MET A 1 4.57 -16.69 -16.26
C MET A 1 5.77 -15.76 -16.12
N GLY A 2 5.57 -14.45 -16.32
CA GLY A 2 6.64 -13.46 -16.15
C GLY A 2 6.90 -13.18 -14.66
N GLN A 3 8.17 -12.99 -14.30
CA GLN A 3 8.56 -12.53 -12.97
C GLN A 3 8.72 -11.01 -12.98
N ILE A 4 8.17 -10.32 -11.98
CA ILE A 4 8.37 -8.89 -11.78
C ILE A 4 9.51 -8.73 -10.78
N ARG A 5 10.63 -8.17 -11.24
CA ARG A 5 11.77 -7.89 -10.36
C ARG A 5 12.61 -6.71 -10.83
N ASN A 6 13.35 -6.11 -9.89
CA ASN A 6 14.28 -5.00 -10.15
C ASN A 6 13.58 -3.80 -10.78
N VAL A 7 12.51 -3.35 -10.15
CA VAL A 7 11.70 -2.21 -10.62
C VAL A 7 11.98 -1.01 -9.73
N THR A 8 12.20 0.16 -10.34
CA THR A 8 12.30 1.42 -9.60
C THR A 8 11.34 2.43 -10.19
N LEU A 9 10.46 2.95 -9.33
CA LEU A 9 9.55 4.05 -9.63
C LEU A 9 9.96 5.23 -8.76
N ARG A 10 10.13 6.40 -9.38
CA ARG A 10 10.62 7.59 -8.67
C ARG A 10 10.08 8.90 -9.20
N ASN A 11 10.03 9.90 -8.33
CA ASN A 11 9.59 11.27 -8.63
C ASN A 11 8.16 11.30 -9.20
N ILE A 12 7.24 10.61 -8.52
CA ILE A 12 5.85 10.52 -8.96
C ILE A 12 4.99 11.40 -8.06
N ASN A 13 4.24 12.30 -8.69
CA ASN A 13 3.15 13.02 -8.06
C ASN A 13 1.84 12.50 -8.65
N CYS A 14 0.95 11.97 -7.82
CA CYS A 14 -0.32 11.45 -8.31
C CYS A 14 -1.49 11.83 -7.40
N LYS A 15 -2.63 12.05 -8.03
CA LYS A 15 -3.93 12.19 -7.38
C LYS A 15 -4.77 10.98 -7.79
N SER A 16 -5.34 10.27 -6.83
CA SER A 16 -6.04 9.02 -7.08
C SER A 16 -7.24 8.85 -6.15
N GLU A 17 -8.19 8.03 -6.57
CA GLU A 17 -9.31 7.57 -5.74
C GLU A 17 -8.99 6.24 -5.02
N ASN A 18 -7.88 5.59 -5.41
CA ASN A 18 -7.37 4.33 -4.85
C ASN A 18 -5.88 4.42 -4.50
N GLY A 19 -5.46 3.60 -3.53
CA GLY A 19 -4.07 3.48 -3.13
C GLY A 19 -3.15 2.83 -4.17
N ILE A 20 -1.85 2.91 -3.92
CA ILE A 20 -0.82 2.19 -4.70
C ILE A 20 -0.89 0.70 -4.37
N LEU A 21 -0.75 -0.14 -5.39
CA LEU A 21 -0.85 -1.59 -5.25
C LEU A 21 0.41 -2.31 -5.76
N ILE A 22 1.03 -3.11 -4.91
CA ILE A 22 2.09 -4.07 -5.27
C ILE A 22 1.61 -5.48 -4.90
N TYR A 23 1.15 -6.24 -5.89
CA TYR A 23 0.43 -7.48 -5.65
C TYR A 23 1.17 -8.70 -6.20
N GLY A 24 1.96 -9.37 -5.34
CA GLY A 24 2.50 -10.70 -5.62
C GLY A 24 1.57 -11.83 -5.17
N THR A 25 1.96 -13.07 -5.45
CA THR A 25 1.36 -14.28 -4.87
C THR A 25 2.46 -15.17 -4.28
N ASP A 26 2.08 -16.19 -3.51
CA ASP A 26 3.03 -17.19 -3.00
C ASP A 26 3.72 -17.96 -4.14
N GLU A 27 3.08 -18.13 -5.29
CA GLU A 27 3.70 -18.75 -6.47
C GLU A 27 4.56 -17.77 -7.29
N ASN A 28 4.38 -16.45 -7.14
CA ASN A 28 5.10 -15.43 -7.90
C ASN A 28 5.36 -14.17 -7.07
N ILE A 29 6.38 -14.27 -6.20
CA ILE A 29 6.86 -13.17 -5.36
C ILE A 29 7.43 -12.05 -6.24
N ILE A 30 7.08 -10.80 -5.90
CA ILE A 30 7.65 -9.61 -6.53
C ILE A 30 8.95 -9.25 -5.79
N GLU A 31 10.06 -9.11 -6.54
CA GLU A 31 11.39 -8.96 -5.94
C GLU A 31 12.06 -7.61 -6.26
N ASN A 32 12.74 -6.99 -5.30
CA ASN A 32 13.60 -5.81 -5.49
C ASN A 32 12.86 -4.64 -6.15
N VAL A 33 11.77 -4.18 -5.51
CA VAL A 33 11.02 -3.00 -5.94
C VAL A 33 11.42 -1.82 -5.09
N ARG A 34 11.66 -0.67 -5.73
CA ARG A 34 11.98 0.59 -5.05
C ARG A 34 10.97 1.67 -5.44
N LEU A 35 10.36 2.29 -4.44
CA LEU A 35 9.56 3.50 -4.56
C LEU A 35 10.33 4.65 -3.90
N GLU A 36 10.66 5.68 -4.66
CA GLU A 36 11.52 6.78 -4.19
C GLU A 36 10.91 8.14 -4.56
N ASN A 37 10.71 9.03 -3.58
CA ASN A 37 10.14 10.36 -3.80
C ASN A 37 8.77 10.29 -4.51
N ILE A 38 7.77 9.84 -3.75
CA ILE A 38 6.40 9.65 -4.23
C ILE A 38 5.46 10.49 -3.37
N ASP A 39 4.67 11.35 -4.02
CA ASP A 39 3.63 12.16 -3.41
C ASP A 39 2.26 11.69 -3.90
N LEU A 40 1.47 11.09 -3.00
CA LEU A 40 0.12 10.61 -3.28
C LEU A 40 -0.94 11.47 -2.58
N VAL A 41 -1.89 11.99 -3.34
CA VAL A 41 -3.11 12.60 -2.82
C VAL A 41 -4.28 11.65 -3.06
N LEU A 42 -4.82 11.06 -2.01
CA LEU A 42 -6.05 10.29 -2.09
C LEU A 42 -7.26 11.19 -1.93
N THR A 43 -8.22 11.06 -2.84
CA THR A 43 -9.50 11.78 -2.79
C THR A 43 -10.68 10.84 -2.78
N ASN A 44 -11.82 11.34 -2.30
CA ASN A 44 -13.08 10.62 -2.40
C ASN A 44 -13.51 10.42 -3.87
N SER A 45 -14.33 9.41 -4.12
CA SER A 45 -14.93 9.10 -5.42
C SER A 45 -16.45 9.09 -5.27
N ASP A 46 -17.16 9.64 -6.26
CA ASP A 46 -18.64 9.56 -6.31
C ASP A 46 -19.14 8.11 -6.39
N LEU A 47 -18.26 7.16 -6.77
CA LEU A 47 -18.57 5.73 -6.86
C LEU A 47 -18.38 4.98 -5.54
N ASN A 48 -17.88 5.62 -4.48
CA ASN A 48 -17.60 4.94 -3.21
C ASN A 48 -18.86 4.42 -2.52
N GLU A 49 -20.01 5.08 -2.69
CA GLU A 49 -21.30 4.58 -2.17
C GLU A 49 -21.74 3.27 -2.84
N VAL A 50 -21.24 2.99 -4.05
CA VAL A 50 -21.64 1.84 -4.86
C VAL A 50 -20.62 0.70 -4.78
N ALA A 51 -19.32 1.03 -4.74
CA ALA A 51 -18.24 0.05 -4.88
C ALA A 51 -16.97 0.37 -4.05
N GLY A 52 -17.05 1.24 -3.05
CA GLY A 52 -15.92 1.53 -2.16
C GLY A 52 -15.40 0.30 -1.42
N GLY A 53 -14.14 0.32 -0.99
CA GLY A 53 -13.54 -0.78 -0.21
C GLY A 53 -13.22 -2.04 -1.02
N ASN A 54 -12.79 -1.88 -2.27
CA ASN A 54 -12.35 -2.98 -3.12
C ASN A 54 -11.02 -2.67 -3.80
N ILE A 55 -10.14 -3.68 -3.88
CA ILE A 55 -8.99 -3.63 -4.78
C ILE A 55 -9.47 -4.11 -6.16
N ASP A 56 -9.35 -3.23 -7.14
CA ASP A 56 -9.61 -3.55 -8.53
C ASP A 56 -8.41 -4.28 -9.14
N LEU A 57 -8.60 -5.59 -9.38
CA LEU A 57 -7.63 -6.45 -10.04
C LEU A 57 -8.13 -6.87 -11.43
N ARG A 58 -9.06 -6.12 -12.03
CA ARG A 58 -9.53 -6.38 -13.40
C ARG A 58 -8.33 -6.28 -14.35
N GLY A 59 -7.95 -7.42 -14.91
CA GLY A 59 -6.69 -7.60 -15.66
C GLY A 59 -5.90 -8.83 -15.22
N CYS A 60 -6.16 -9.35 -14.01
CA CYS A 60 -5.68 -10.65 -13.59
C CYS A 60 -6.39 -11.78 -14.37
N LEU A 61 -5.65 -12.86 -14.65
CA LEU A 61 -6.14 -14.02 -15.41
C LEU A 61 -7.27 -14.77 -14.69
N ASP A 62 -7.33 -14.66 -13.36
CA ASP A 62 -8.37 -15.28 -12.55
C ASP A 62 -9.50 -14.27 -12.27
N PHE A 63 -10.64 -14.48 -12.94
CA PHE A 63 -11.83 -13.64 -12.77
C PHE A 63 -12.39 -13.66 -11.34
N ASN A 64 -12.16 -14.73 -10.57
CA ASN A 64 -12.59 -14.80 -9.16
C ASN A 64 -11.74 -13.92 -8.24
N LYS A 65 -10.59 -13.43 -8.73
CA LYS A 65 -9.74 -12.46 -8.04
C LYS A 65 -9.86 -11.05 -8.64
N SER A 66 -10.79 -10.80 -9.56
CA SER A 66 -10.88 -9.53 -10.29
C SER A 66 -11.38 -8.34 -9.45
N LEU A 67 -12.13 -8.61 -8.38
CA LEU A 67 -12.53 -7.64 -7.38
C LEU A 67 -12.42 -8.30 -6.01
N ILE A 68 -11.43 -7.87 -5.21
CA ILE A 68 -11.23 -8.43 -3.87
C ILE A 68 -11.71 -7.39 -2.86
N SER A 69 -12.66 -7.80 -2.01
CA SER A 69 -13.05 -7.02 -0.83
C SER A 69 -11.83 -6.83 0.04
N HIS A 70 -11.39 -5.60 0.16
CA HIS A 70 -10.23 -5.21 0.95
C HIS A 70 -10.35 -3.73 1.27
N ASP A 71 -10.03 -3.35 2.49
CA ASP A 71 -9.94 -1.94 2.84
C ASP A 71 -8.87 -1.22 2.00
N ILE A 72 -8.95 0.10 1.85
CA ILE A 72 -8.07 0.85 0.96
C ILE A 72 -7.00 1.58 1.79
N PRO A 73 -5.78 1.04 1.91
CA PRO A 73 -4.65 1.82 2.41
C PRO A 73 -4.11 2.77 1.34
N GLY A 74 -3.28 3.73 1.74
CA GLY A 74 -2.55 4.59 0.79
C GLY A 74 -1.61 3.81 -0.12
N LEU A 75 -0.97 2.79 0.44
CA LEU A 75 -0.18 1.79 -0.29
C LEU A 75 -0.46 0.42 0.30
N TYR A 76 -0.83 -0.54 -0.54
CA TYR A 76 -0.92 -1.96 -0.19
C TYR A 76 0.15 -2.76 -0.92
N SER A 77 0.81 -3.67 -0.20
CA SER A 77 1.75 -4.62 -0.77
C SER A 77 1.60 -6.02 -0.19
N GLN A 78 1.65 -7.05 -1.04
CA GLN A 78 1.69 -8.45 -0.59
C GLN A 78 2.67 -9.32 -1.38
N PHE A 79 3.23 -10.34 -0.71
CA PHE A 79 4.17 -11.32 -1.31
C PHE A 79 5.33 -10.64 -2.02
N VAL A 80 6.11 -9.87 -1.25
CA VAL A 80 7.24 -9.09 -1.73
C VAL A 80 8.54 -9.46 -1.04
N LYS A 81 9.64 -9.33 -1.76
CA LYS A 81 10.99 -9.49 -1.23
C LYS A 81 11.88 -8.32 -1.65
N GLY A 82 12.56 -7.67 -0.71
CA GLY A 82 13.41 -6.53 -1.05
C GLY A 82 12.61 -5.31 -1.50
N LEU A 83 11.48 -5.02 -0.83
CA LEU A 83 10.71 -3.80 -1.08
C LEU A 83 11.35 -2.65 -0.32
N THR A 84 11.64 -1.55 -1.02
CA THR A 84 12.18 -0.32 -0.44
C THR A 84 11.24 0.84 -0.75
N ILE A 85 10.82 1.57 0.28
CA ILE A 85 9.99 2.77 0.19
C ILE A 85 10.75 3.90 0.89
N ILE A 86 11.13 4.93 0.15
CA ILE A 86 11.90 6.08 0.65
C ILE A 86 11.24 7.37 0.16
N ASP A 87 11.07 8.34 1.06
CA ASP A 87 10.48 9.65 0.74
C ASP A 87 9.07 9.49 0.14
N PHE A 88 8.16 8.93 0.95
CA PHE A 88 6.76 8.69 0.57
C PHE A 88 5.83 9.61 1.36
N SER A 89 5.00 10.40 0.68
CA SER A 89 3.99 11.25 1.29
C SER A 89 2.58 10.85 0.88
N LEU A 90 1.65 10.97 1.84
CA LEU A 90 0.23 10.68 1.63
C LEU A 90 -0.62 11.80 2.21
N GLU A 91 -1.44 12.42 1.37
CA GLU A 91 -2.50 13.33 1.76
C GLU A 91 -3.86 12.65 1.65
N TRP A 92 -4.60 12.61 2.76
CA TRP A 92 -6.01 12.22 2.80
C TRP A 92 -6.89 13.45 2.55
N LYS A 93 -7.28 13.69 1.30
CA LYS A 93 -8.05 14.88 0.93
C LYS A 93 -9.54 14.59 0.87
N GLU A 94 -10.28 15.18 1.81
CA GLU A 94 -11.75 15.07 1.91
C GLU A 94 -12.23 13.60 2.04
N ILE A 95 -11.39 12.76 2.65
CA ILE A 95 -11.70 11.36 2.95
C ILE A 95 -12.21 11.24 4.38
N SER A 96 -13.36 10.62 4.54
CA SER A 96 -13.94 10.29 5.85
C SER A 96 -14.51 8.87 5.94
N ASP A 97 -14.57 8.16 4.82
CA ASP A 97 -15.15 6.83 4.77
C ASP A 97 -14.29 5.80 5.52
N PRO A 98 -14.89 4.90 6.31
CA PRO A 98 -14.16 4.03 7.23
C PRO A 98 -13.40 2.90 6.55
N PHE A 99 -13.72 2.59 5.28
CA PHE A 99 -13.01 1.58 4.49
C PHE A 99 -11.62 2.05 4.04
N PHE A 100 -11.31 3.35 4.14
CA PHE A 100 -9.92 3.79 4.06
C PHE A 100 -9.22 3.48 5.39
N THR A 101 -8.03 2.87 5.32
CA THR A 101 -7.33 2.35 6.50
C THR A 101 -5.94 2.95 6.65
N ASN A 102 -4.90 2.17 6.40
CA ASN A 102 -3.55 2.48 6.80
C ASN A 102 -2.86 3.40 5.78
N GLY A 103 -1.85 4.13 6.21
CA GLY A 103 -1.03 4.88 5.25
C GLY A 103 -0.26 3.92 4.34
N ILE A 104 0.46 2.98 4.94
CA ILE A 104 1.14 1.86 4.27
C ILE A 104 0.73 0.56 4.94
N GLU A 105 0.39 -0.45 4.14
CA GLU A 105 0.11 -1.80 4.59
C GLU A 105 0.92 -2.81 3.78
N VAL A 106 1.72 -3.64 4.46
CA VAL A 106 2.54 -4.68 3.83
C VAL A 106 2.32 -6.01 4.53
N THR A 107 1.97 -7.04 3.76
CA THR A 107 1.79 -8.42 4.25
C THR A 107 2.67 -9.42 3.48
N ASN A 108 3.07 -10.52 4.11
CA ASN A 108 3.88 -11.57 3.48
C ASN A 108 5.15 -11.00 2.83
N TYR A 109 6.04 -10.41 3.64
CA TYR A 109 7.25 -9.74 3.16
C TYR A 109 8.54 -10.35 3.72
N SER A 110 9.63 -10.17 2.97
CA SER A 110 10.99 -10.37 3.46
C SER A 110 11.88 -9.22 2.99
N ASP A 111 12.78 -8.76 3.85
CA ASP A 111 13.69 -7.64 3.56
C ASP A 111 12.93 -6.37 3.13
N LEU A 112 12.18 -5.78 4.06
CA LEU A 112 11.40 -4.55 3.84
C LEU A 112 12.14 -3.34 4.43
N GLU A 113 12.25 -2.27 3.67
CA GLU A 113 12.79 -0.99 4.13
C GLU A 113 11.79 0.13 3.90
N ILE A 114 11.42 0.86 4.96
CA ILE A 114 10.55 2.04 4.87
C ILE A 114 11.22 3.18 5.63
N ASN A 115 11.60 4.25 4.93
CA ASN A 115 12.25 5.42 5.51
C ASN A 115 11.63 6.73 5.02
N ASP A 116 11.78 7.77 5.83
CA ASP A 116 11.51 9.16 5.45
C ASP A 116 10.07 9.38 4.93
N PHE A 117 9.05 8.88 5.63
CA PHE A 117 7.66 9.01 5.18
C PHE A 117 6.90 10.15 5.89
N LYS A 118 5.88 10.70 5.21
CA LYS A 118 4.89 11.64 5.76
C LYS A 118 3.48 11.11 5.51
N VAL A 119 3.03 10.19 6.35
CA VAL A 119 1.73 9.53 6.24
C VAL A 119 1.04 9.42 7.59
N THR A 120 -0.28 9.26 7.57
CA THR A 120 -1.09 8.92 8.74
C THR A 120 -2.00 7.76 8.40
N GLY A 121 -2.62 7.15 9.42
CA GLY A 121 -3.85 6.41 9.17
C GLY A 121 -4.93 7.32 8.61
N ALA A 122 -5.89 6.75 7.88
CA ALA A 122 -7.02 7.48 7.34
C ALA A 122 -7.83 8.14 8.47
N PRO A 123 -8.23 9.42 8.32
CA PRO A 123 -8.91 10.17 9.37
C PRO A 123 -10.29 9.59 9.75
N GLY A 124 -10.93 8.85 8.82
CA GLY A 124 -12.21 8.18 9.04
C GLY A 124 -12.13 6.89 9.87
N ASN A 125 -10.92 6.35 10.12
CA ASN A 125 -10.74 5.04 10.75
C ASN A 125 -9.81 5.13 11.97
N LYS A 126 -10.39 4.94 13.17
CA LYS A 126 -9.65 5.05 14.45
C LYS A 126 -8.63 3.94 14.69
N GLU A 127 -8.78 2.81 14.00
CA GLU A 127 -7.86 1.67 14.11
C GLU A 127 -6.71 1.75 13.10
N ALA A 128 -6.79 2.69 12.15
CA ALA A 128 -5.78 2.90 11.14
C ALA A 128 -4.45 3.35 11.75
N SER A 129 -3.37 2.80 11.22
CA SER A 129 -2.00 3.14 11.61
C SER A 129 -1.27 3.78 10.42
N PRO A 130 -0.24 4.62 10.66
CA PRO A 130 0.61 5.10 9.57
C PRO A 130 1.23 3.94 8.78
N VAL A 131 1.76 2.93 9.48
CA VAL A 131 2.30 1.71 8.87
C VAL A 131 1.75 0.47 9.59
N LEU A 132 1.20 -0.49 8.83
CA LEU A 132 0.79 -1.82 9.30
C LEU A 132 1.60 -2.90 8.58
N LEU A 133 2.28 -3.75 9.34
CA LEU A 133 3.10 -4.85 8.84
C LEU A 133 2.58 -6.19 9.37
N MET A 134 2.47 -7.19 8.48
CA MET A 134 1.98 -8.52 8.83
C MET A 134 2.80 -9.62 8.17
N ASN A 135 2.97 -10.75 8.85
CA ASN A 135 3.54 -11.99 8.29
C ASN A 135 4.88 -11.79 7.55
N GLY A 136 5.85 -11.08 8.14
CA GLY A 136 7.12 -10.83 7.46
C GLY A 136 8.34 -10.77 8.36
N CYS A 137 9.50 -10.63 7.74
CA CYS A 137 10.79 -10.56 8.43
C CYS A 137 11.76 -9.57 7.73
N GLY A 138 12.80 -9.16 8.46
CA GLY A 138 13.84 -8.28 7.91
C GLY A 138 13.38 -6.84 7.68
N PHE A 139 12.46 -6.32 8.51
CA PHE A 139 12.02 -4.93 8.45
C PHE A 139 13.10 -3.97 8.99
N LYS A 140 13.37 -2.89 8.25
CA LYS A 140 14.28 -1.81 8.62
C LYS A 140 13.61 -0.47 8.42
N THR A 141 13.89 0.46 9.32
CA THR A 141 13.26 1.77 9.30
C THR A 141 14.02 2.81 10.11
N ASN A 142 13.90 4.08 9.73
CA ASN A 142 14.31 5.25 10.51
C ASN A 142 13.13 5.95 11.24
N LEU A 143 11.97 5.32 11.24
CA LEU A 143 10.71 5.87 11.75
C LEU A 143 10.57 5.71 13.25
N ASP A 144 9.72 6.55 13.86
CA ASP A 144 9.30 6.35 15.26
C ASP A 144 8.56 5.01 15.37
N GLU A 145 8.95 4.18 16.35
CA GLU A 145 8.34 2.87 16.60
C GLU A 145 6.81 2.96 16.75
N LYS A 146 6.29 4.08 17.29
CA LYS A 146 4.85 4.29 17.45
C LYS A 146 4.10 4.44 16.13
N ALA A 147 4.79 4.78 15.06
CA ALA A 147 4.20 4.88 13.73
C ALA A 147 4.01 3.50 13.06
N VAL A 148 4.66 2.46 13.59
CA VAL A 148 4.67 1.12 13.01
C VAL A 148 3.93 0.14 13.90
N ARG A 149 2.87 -0.47 13.35
CA ARG A 149 2.16 -1.58 13.98
C ARG A 149 2.56 -2.88 13.30
N ILE A 150 3.13 -3.81 14.05
CA ILE A 150 3.49 -5.16 13.57
C ILE A 150 2.52 -6.17 14.18
N LYS A 151 1.95 -7.05 13.36
CA LYS A 151 1.07 -8.15 13.79
C LYS A 151 1.58 -9.50 13.30
#